data_AF-A0A974P157-F1
#
_entry.id   AF-A0A974P157-F1
#
_cell.length_a   1.000
_cell.length_b   1.000
_cell.length_c   1.000
_cell.angle_alpha   90.00
_cell.angle_beta   90.00
_cell.angle_gamma   90.00
#
_symmetry.space_group_name_H-M   'P 1'
#
loop_
_entity.id
_entity.type
_entity.pdbx_description
1 polymer ?
#
loop_
_entity_poly.entity_id
_entity_poly.type
_entity_poly.pdbx_seq_one_letter_code
_entity_poly.pdbx_strand_id
1 'polypeptide(L)'
;MAYQVKHLDKAADKGVTHLWMTSWDGGRTVQLTSTPKESETKPRWSPDGRYLAFVSSRGDEDEADQLWLLDRTGGEAMKLTQGKLSVEDYAWSPDGQHIALILRDPEPEPAKEEGVEEDKKRPLPIVIDRFQFKQDIDGYLGAAGAVSTSWT
;
A
#
# COMPACT_ATOMS: atom_id res chain seq x y z
N MET A 1 -0.27 7.55 22.90
CA MET A 1 -0.68 7.31 21.49
C MET A 1 0.45 6.61 20.75
N ALA A 2 0.14 5.77 19.74
CA ALA A 2 1.15 5.18 18.86
C ALA A 2 1.10 5.85 17.47
N TYR A 3 2.26 6.01 16.82
CA TYR A 3 2.40 6.64 15.51
C TYR A 3 3.60 6.07 14.74
N GLN A 4 3.66 6.36 13.44
CA GLN A 4 4.70 5.89 12.53
C GLN A 4 5.77 6.95 12.32
N VAL A 5 7.04 6.56 12.30
CA VAL A 5 8.18 7.41 11.96
C VAL A 5 8.96 6.74 10.85
N LYS A 6 9.09 7.44 9.71
CA LYS A 6 9.84 6.96 8.55
C LYS A 6 11.24 7.55 8.54
N HIS A 7 12.25 6.69 8.46
CA HIS A 7 13.64 7.05 8.22
C HIS A 7 14.00 6.74 6.77
N LEU A 8 14.62 7.69 6.08
CA LEU A 8 15.01 7.56 4.68
C LEU A 8 16.54 7.43 4.60
N ASP A 9 17.01 6.33 4.02
CA ASP A 9 18.36 6.21 3.51
C ASP A 9 18.37 6.70 2.05
N LYS A 10 18.89 7.91 1.84
CA LYS A 10 18.97 8.54 0.52
C LYS A 10 19.95 7.82 -0.40
N ALA A 11 21.01 7.21 0.13
CA ALA A 11 22.02 6.55 -0.69
C ALA A 11 21.50 5.21 -1.24
N ALA A 12 20.71 4.50 -0.44
CA ALA A 12 20.09 3.24 -0.83
C ALA A 12 18.72 3.41 -1.52
N ASP A 13 18.16 4.63 -1.58
CA ASP A 13 16.77 4.91 -1.98
C ASP A 13 15.75 4.02 -1.24
N LYS A 14 16.01 3.76 0.04
CA LYS A 14 15.19 2.91 0.91
C LYS A 14 14.63 3.71 2.08
N GLY A 15 13.38 3.44 2.44
CA GLY A 15 12.74 4.03 3.61
C GLY A 15 12.22 2.95 4.55
N VAL A 16 12.60 3.01 5.82
CA VAL A 16 12.15 2.09 6.87
C VAL A 16 11.25 2.85 7.82
N THR A 17 10.09 2.25 8.14
CA THR A 17 9.09 2.85 9.04
C THR A 17 9.07 2.08 10.35
N HIS A 18 9.22 2.81 11.47
CA HIS A 18 9.11 2.26 12.81
C HIS A 18 7.93 2.82 13.56
N LEU A 19 7.51 2.08 14.59
CA LEU A 19 6.43 2.46 15.47
C LEU A 19 7.00 3.11 16.72
N TRP A 20 6.37 4.21 17.09
CA TRP A 20 6.72 5.01 18.25
C TRP A 20 5.49 5.23 19.12
N MET A 21 5.71 5.39 20.40
CA MET A 21 4.70 5.75 21.38
C MET A 21 5.06 7.07 22.03
N THR A 22 4.07 7.94 22.18
CA THR A 22 4.20 9.16 22.98
C THR A 22 3.12 9.23 24.05
N SER A 23 3.44 9.86 25.19
CA SER A 23 2.46 10.22 26.20
C SER A 23 1.46 11.25 25.66
N TRP A 24 0.30 11.35 26.30
CA TRP A 24 -0.77 12.26 25.83
C TRP A 24 -0.35 13.74 25.92
N ASP A 25 0.52 14.06 26.87
CA ASP A 25 1.11 15.39 27.07
C ASP A 25 2.36 15.64 26.20
N GLY A 26 2.79 14.64 25.40
CA GLY A 26 3.99 14.70 24.57
C GLY A 26 5.32 14.67 25.33
N GLY A 27 5.31 14.58 26.67
CA GLY A 27 6.51 14.67 27.50
C GLY A 27 7.42 13.44 27.44
N ARG A 28 6.91 12.28 27.02
CA ARG A 28 7.68 11.04 26.92
C ARG A 28 7.40 10.32 25.62
N THR A 29 8.47 10.10 24.85
CA THR A 29 8.43 9.38 23.57
C THR A 29 9.37 8.17 23.62
N VAL A 30 8.90 7.02 23.15
CA VAL A 30 9.62 5.74 23.17
C VAL A 30 9.46 5.05 21.82
N GLN A 31 10.55 4.55 21.26
CA GLN A 31 10.54 3.70 20.08
C GLN A 31 10.09 2.28 20.48
N LEU A 32 9.07 1.76 19.79
CA LEU A 32 8.50 0.44 20.08
C LEU A 32 9.08 -0.66 19.19
N THR A 33 9.48 -0.31 17.96
CA THR A 33 10.05 -1.26 17.01
C THR A 33 11.35 -0.73 16.40
N SER A 34 12.29 -1.62 16.11
CA SER A 34 13.63 -1.28 15.62
C SER A 34 14.17 -2.29 14.60
N THR A 35 13.31 -2.75 13.68
CA THR A 35 13.70 -3.67 12.60
C THR A 35 14.68 -2.99 11.63
N PRO A 36 15.69 -3.68 11.08
CA PRO A 36 16.71 -3.02 10.28
C PRO A 36 16.24 -2.67 8.85
N LYS A 37 15.34 -3.44 8.24
CA LYS A 37 14.99 -3.29 6.82
C LYS A 37 13.48 -3.17 6.56
N GLU A 38 12.67 -3.62 7.50
CA GLU A 38 11.27 -3.89 7.33
C GLU A 38 10.45 -2.73 7.88
N SER A 39 9.45 -2.29 7.11
CA SER A 39 8.52 -1.27 7.58
C SER A 39 7.40 -1.89 8.40
N GLU A 40 6.99 -1.17 9.43
CA GLU A 40 5.89 -1.55 10.30
C GLU A 40 4.79 -0.51 10.18
N THR A 41 3.59 -0.96 9.87
CA THR A 41 2.49 -0.08 9.48
C THR A 41 1.20 -0.39 10.22
N LYS A 42 0.23 0.52 10.09
CA LYS A 42 -1.14 0.38 10.62
C LYS A 42 -1.21 0.07 12.13
N PRO A 43 -0.47 0.76 13.02
CA PRO A 43 -0.49 0.43 14.45
C PRO A 43 -1.87 0.65 15.07
N ARG A 44 -2.38 -0.35 15.80
CA ARG A 44 -3.63 -0.24 16.59
C ARG A 44 -3.47 -0.90 17.95
N TRP A 45 -3.73 -0.14 19.02
CA TRP A 45 -3.81 -0.69 20.37
C TRP A 45 -5.01 -1.62 20.50
N SER A 46 -4.83 -2.72 21.23
CA SER A 46 -5.95 -3.53 21.71
C SER A 46 -6.87 -2.70 22.61
N PRO A 47 -8.16 -3.04 22.72
CA PRO A 47 -9.10 -2.28 23.55
C PRO A 47 -8.71 -2.19 25.03
N ASP A 48 -8.03 -3.21 25.55
CA ASP A 48 -7.48 -3.24 26.91
C ASP A 48 -6.15 -2.46 27.06
N GLY A 49 -5.60 -1.95 25.96
CA GLY A 49 -4.34 -1.21 25.91
C GLY A 49 -3.10 -2.04 26.22
N ARG A 50 -3.21 -3.37 26.27
CA ARG A 50 -2.09 -4.26 26.60
C ARG A 50 -1.17 -4.51 25.41
N TYR A 51 -1.73 -4.64 24.21
CA TYR A 51 -0.98 -5.01 23.01
C TYR A 51 -1.08 -3.94 21.94
N LEU A 52 0.01 -3.72 21.22
CA LEU A 52 0.01 -3.01 19.96
C LEU A 52 0.02 -4.04 18.83
N ALA A 53 -1.07 -4.10 18.07
CA ALA A 53 -1.07 -4.78 16.79
C ALA A 53 -0.45 -3.88 15.71
N PHE A 54 0.18 -4.48 14.71
CA PHE A 54 0.68 -3.80 13.52
C PHE A 54 0.95 -4.79 12.38
N VAL A 55 1.04 -4.28 11.16
CA VAL A 55 1.29 -5.06 9.94
C VAL A 55 2.78 -4.96 9.57
N SER A 56 3.41 -6.11 9.28
CA SER A 56 4.79 -6.17 8.82
C SER A 56 5.12 -7.51 8.17
N SER A 57 6.06 -7.52 7.23
CA SER A 57 6.63 -8.73 6.63
C SER A 57 7.76 -9.38 7.45
N ARG A 58 8.31 -8.68 8.48
CA ARG A 58 9.42 -9.10 9.37
C ARG A 58 10.04 -10.46 9.04
N GLY A 59 11.00 -10.49 8.13
CA GLY A 59 11.83 -11.67 7.91
C GLY A 59 12.15 -11.97 6.46
N ASP A 60 11.21 -11.71 5.55
CA ASP A 60 11.41 -12.06 4.13
C ASP A 60 10.72 -11.02 3.23
N GLU A 61 11.49 -10.37 2.37
CA GLU A 61 10.96 -9.38 1.39
C GLU A 61 9.94 -10.05 0.42
N ASP A 62 10.01 -11.38 0.28
CA ASP A 62 9.09 -12.18 -0.53
C ASP A 62 7.90 -12.75 0.27
N GLU A 63 7.84 -12.53 1.59
CA GLU A 63 6.69 -12.94 2.41
C GLU A 63 5.59 -11.87 2.43
N ALA A 64 4.35 -12.35 2.44
CA ALA A 64 3.17 -11.52 2.58
C ALA A 64 3.13 -10.81 3.94
N ASP A 65 2.71 -9.54 3.97
CA ASP A 65 2.59 -8.81 5.24
C ASP A 65 1.62 -9.51 6.18
N GLN A 66 2.06 -9.75 7.41
CA GLN A 66 1.26 -10.41 8.43
C GLN A 66 0.99 -9.47 9.59
N LEU A 67 0.02 -9.86 10.42
CA LEU A 67 -0.31 -9.16 11.64
C LEU A 67 0.60 -9.63 12.78
N TRP A 68 1.18 -8.67 13.50
CA TRP A 68 2.07 -8.88 14.64
C TRP A 68 1.51 -8.20 15.88
N LEU A 69 1.82 -8.75 17.05
CA LEU A 69 1.48 -8.19 18.35
C LEU A 69 2.74 -7.88 19.15
N LEU A 70 2.81 -6.68 19.71
CA LEU A 70 3.83 -6.27 20.66
C LEU A 70 3.17 -5.98 22.01
N ASP A 71 3.68 -6.58 23.09
CA ASP A 71 3.22 -6.22 24.44
C ASP A 71 3.66 -4.79 24.77
N ARG A 72 2.79 -3.99 25.40
CA ARG A 72 3.07 -2.60 25.76
C ARG A 72 4.29 -2.46 26.67
N THR A 73 4.60 -3.49 27.45
CA THR A 73 5.78 -3.53 28.32
C THR A 73 7.08 -3.69 27.52
N GLY A 74 6.99 -3.97 26.22
CA GLY A 74 8.10 -4.20 25.32
C GLY A 74 8.35 -5.69 25.06
N GLY A 75 9.53 -6.00 24.55
CA GLY A 75 9.93 -7.36 24.17
C GLY A 75 9.84 -7.61 22.67
N GLU A 76 9.94 -8.87 22.28
CA GLU A 76 9.85 -9.29 20.88
C GLU A 76 8.39 -9.36 20.44
N ALA A 77 8.11 -8.90 19.22
CA ALA A 77 6.78 -8.98 18.67
C ALA A 77 6.46 -10.42 18.24
N MET A 78 5.24 -10.86 18.52
CA MET A 78 4.74 -12.18 18.16
C MET A 78 3.91 -12.11 16.87
N LYS A 79 4.19 -13.01 15.92
CA LYS A 79 3.40 -13.17 14.70
C LYS A 79 2.04 -13.76 15.06
N LEU A 80 0.96 -13.05 14.76
CA LEU A 80 -0.41 -13.48 15.07
C LEU A 80 -1.08 -14.22 13.90
N THR A 81 -0.76 -13.82 12.66
CA THR A 81 -1.30 -14.47 11.46
C THR A 81 -0.21 -15.14 10.64
N GLN A 82 -0.57 -16.23 9.99
CA GLN A 82 0.29 -16.93 9.04
C GLN A 82 -0.54 -17.26 7.80
N GLY A 83 -0.01 -16.96 6.62
CA GLY A 83 -0.70 -17.22 5.37
C GLY A 83 0.08 -16.70 4.18
N LYS A 84 -0.42 -17.04 2.99
CA LYS A 84 0.13 -16.55 1.71
C LYS A 84 -0.41 -15.18 1.31
N LEU A 85 -1.54 -14.78 1.90
CA LEU A 85 -2.19 -13.51 1.59
C LEU A 85 -1.67 -12.41 2.52
N SER A 86 -1.48 -11.22 1.96
CA SER A 86 -1.00 -10.05 2.70
C SER A 86 -2.16 -9.39 3.45
N VAL A 87 -1.96 -9.04 4.71
CA VAL A 87 -2.91 -8.28 5.52
C VAL A 87 -2.82 -6.80 5.12
N GLU A 88 -3.88 -6.29 4.50
CA GLU A 88 -3.92 -4.89 4.05
C GLU A 88 -4.44 -3.93 5.14
N ASP A 89 -5.43 -4.37 5.90
CA ASP A 89 -5.93 -3.66 7.07
C ASP A 89 -6.58 -4.64 8.06
N TYR A 90 -6.86 -4.18 9.27
CA TYR A 90 -7.48 -5.00 10.30
C TYR A 90 -8.22 -4.16 11.34
N ALA A 91 -9.10 -4.77 12.13
CA ALA A 91 -9.77 -4.10 13.24
C ALA A 91 -9.97 -5.05 14.43
N TRP A 92 -9.67 -4.56 15.64
CA TRP A 92 -10.00 -5.25 16.88
C TRP A 92 -11.51 -5.27 17.11
N SER A 93 -12.03 -6.38 17.62
CA SER A 93 -13.35 -6.40 18.23
C SER A 93 -13.37 -5.53 19.49
N PRO A 94 -14.53 -4.96 19.88
CA PRO A 94 -14.62 -4.12 21.07
C PRO A 94 -14.20 -4.82 22.38
N ASP A 95 -14.38 -6.13 22.46
CA ASP A 95 -13.98 -6.98 23.60
C ASP A 95 -12.50 -7.44 23.54
N GLY A 96 -11.78 -7.12 22.46
CA GLY A 96 -10.39 -7.50 22.24
C GLY A 96 -10.14 -8.98 22.00
N GLN A 97 -11.19 -9.81 21.86
CA GLN A 97 -11.06 -11.25 21.67
C GLN A 97 -10.87 -11.67 20.21
N HIS A 98 -11.20 -10.79 19.28
CA HIS A 98 -11.19 -11.09 17.85
C HIS A 98 -10.57 -9.95 17.05
N ILE A 99 -10.09 -10.29 15.86
CA ILE A 99 -9.60 -9.32 14.89
C ILE A 99 -10.21 -9.66 13.53
N ALA A 100 -10.83 -8.66 12.90
CA ALA A 100 -11.24 -8.73 11.51
C ALA A 100 -10.07 -8.34 10.60
N LEU A 101 -9.87 -9.06 9.51
CA LEU A 101 -8.76 -8.85 8.56
C LEU A 101 -9.30 -8.52 7.17
N ILE A 102 -8.63 -7.60 6.48
CA ILE A 102 -8.74 -7.41 5.03
C ILE A 102 -7.49 -8.01 4.42
N LEU A 103 -7.66 -9.03 3.59
CA LEU A 103 -6.56 -9.74 2.93
C LEU A 103 -6.52 -9.33 1.46
N ARG A 104 -5.31 -9.06 0.95
CA ARG A 104 -5.08 -8.82 -0.47
C ARG A 104 -4.93 -10.15 -1.20
N ASP A 105 -5.76 -10.34 -2.21
CA ASP A 105 -5.60 -11.42 -3.18
C ASP A 105 -4.36 -11.12 -4.04
N PRO A 106 -3.43 -12.08 -4.23
CA PRO A 106 -2.37 -11.91 -5.20
C PRO A 106 -2.95 -11.56 -6.56
N GLU A 107 -2.39 -10.54 -7.20
CA GLU A 107 -2.70 -10.25 -8.58
C GLU A 107 -2.35 -11.50 -9.40
N PRO A 108 -3.24 -11.97 -10.30
CA PRO A 108 -2.90 -13.10 -11.14
C PRO A 108 -1.63 -12.74 -11.90
N GLU A 109 -0.65 -13.64 -11.84
CA GLU A 109 0.55 -13.54 -12.67
C GLU A 109 0.08 -13.22 -14.10
N PRO A 110 0.58 -12.13 -14.72
CA PRO A 110 0.22 -11.86 -16.10
C PRO A 110 0.51 -13.13 -16.90
N ALA A 111 -0.46 -13.55 -17.71
CA ALA A 111 -0.29 -14.74 -18.53
C ALA A 111 1.08 -14.63 -19.20
N LYS A 112 1.96 -15.60 -18.94
CA LYS A 112 3.29 -15.63 -19.56
C LYS A 112 3.03 -15.61 -21.07
N GLU A 113 3.22 -14.46 -21.69
CA GLU A 113 3.25 -14.38 -23.14
C GLU A 113 4.50 -15.18 -23.54
N GLU A 114 4.29 -16.43 -23.95
CA GLU A 114 5.35 -17.29 -24.47
C GLU A 114 5.97 -16.58 -25.68
N GLY A 115 7.10 -15.91 -25.47
CA GLY A 115 7.95 -15.42 -26.56
C GLY A 115 8.31 -13.93 -26.61
N VAL A 116 8.19 -13.15 -25.52
CA VAL A 116 8.78 -11.79 -25.49
C VAL A 116 9.97 -11.76 -24.55
N GLU A 117 11.17 -11.55 -25.09
CA GLU A 117 12.39 -11.34 -24.31
C GLU A 117 12.22 -10.20 -23.30
N GLU A 118 12.73 -10.41 -22.08
CA GLU A 118 12.73 -9.42 -20.99
C GLU A 118 13.67 -8.24 -21.29
N ASP A 119 13.25 -7.31 -22.15
CA ASP A 119 13.78 -5.95 -22.12
C ASP A 119 12.94 -5.15 -21.10
N LYS A 120 13.40 -5.13 -19.84
CA LYS A 120 12.81 -4.35 -18.72
C LYS A 120 12.95 -2.84 -18.93
N LYS A 121 12.41 -2.29 -20.02
CA LYS A 121 12.06 -0.87 -20.11
C LYS A 121 10.60 -0.75 -19.72
N ARG A 122 10.36 -0.35 -18.47
CA ARG A 122 9.06 0.23 -18.07
C ARG A 122 8.65 1.19 -19.20
N PRO A 123 7.45 1.04 -19.80
CA PRO A 123 7.07 1.95 -20.87
C PRO A 123 7.22 3.37 -20.31
N LEU A 124 7.90 4.24 -21.06
CA LEU A 124 8.08 5.63 -20.66
C LEU A 124 6.70 6.20 -20.31
N PRO A 125 6.60 7.05 -19.28
CA PRO A 125 5.34 7.70 -18.95
C PRO A 125 4.78 8.34 -20.23
N ILE A 126 3.50 8.07 -20.53
CA ILE A 126 2.83 8.70 -21.66
C ILE A 126 2.77 10.19 -21.35
N VAL A 127 3.64 10.96 -21.98
CA VAL A 127 3.60 12.43 -21.92
C VAL A 127 2.57 12.88 -22.94
N ILE A 128 1.39 13.27 -22.47
CA ILE A 128 0.37 13.91 -23.27
C ILE A 128 0.61 15.42 -23.15
N ASP A 129 1.36 15.97 -24.09
CA ASP A 129 1.63 17.41 -24.25
C ASP A 129 0.50 18.16 -24.97
N ARG A 130 -0.45 17.42 -25.56
CA ARG A 130 -1.69 17.97 -26.13
C ARG A 130 -2.87 17.06 -25.82
N PHE A 131 -3.90 17.61 -25.17
CA PHE A 131 -5.18 16.91 -24.97
C PHE A 131 -5.73 16.41 -26.30
N GLN A 132 -5.83 15.09 -26.47
CA GLN A 132 -6.62 14.48 -27.54
C GLN A 132 -8.09 14.60 -27.16
N PHE A 133 -8.66 15.68 -27.66
CA PHE A 133 -10.05 16.08 -27.71
C PHE A 133 -11.11 14.97 -27.57
N LYS A 134 -11.89 15.05 -26.49
CA LYS A 134 -13.36 14.86 -26.43
C LYS A 134 -13.94 15.86 -25.41
N GLN A 135 -13.56 17.14 -25.53
CA GLN A 135 -13.99 18.19 -24.62
C GLN A 135 -14.54 19.46 -25.29
N ASP A 136 -14.42 19.67 -26.61
CA ASP A 136 -15.39 20.56 -27.27
C ASP A 136 -16.61 19.70 -27.62
N ILE A 137 -17.76 20.16 -27.15
CA ILE A 137 -19.05 19.47 -27.13
C ILE A 137 -19.66 19.28 -28.54
N ASP A 138 -18.93 19.60 -29.61
CA ASP A 138 -19.41 19.39 -30.98
C ASP A 138 -19.24 17.94 -31.41
N GLY A 139 -20.36 17.22 -31.35
CA GLY A 139 -20.53 15.93 -32.02
C GLY A 139 -20.47 16.06 -33.55
N TYR A 140 -20.38 14.91 -34.22
CA TYR A 140 -20.37 14.78 -35.69
C TYR A 140 -21.71 15.17 -36.34
N LEU A 141 -22.12 16.42 -36.24
CA LEU A 141 -23.22 17.00 -37.01
C LEU A 141 -22.84 18.41 -37.43
N GLY A 142 -22.15 18.53 -38.56
CA GLY A 142 -21.86 19.83 -39.14
C GLY A 142 -20.94 19.81 -40.35
N ALA A 143 -21.43 19.31 -41.49
CA ALA A 143 -21.32 20.01 -42.78
C ALA A 143 -22.07 19.20 -43.85
N ALA A 144 -23.21 19.76 -44.27
CA ALA A 144 -23.90 19.37 -45.48
C ALA A 144 -22.93 19.52 -46.68
N GLY A 145 -22.51 18.41 -47.26
CA GLY A 145 -21.89 18.36 -48.57
C GLY A 145 -22.99 18.39 -49.63
N ALA A 146 -23.21 19.56 -50.23
CA ALA A 146 -24.09 19.76 -51.37
C ALA A 146 -23.67 18.85 -52.54
N VAL A 147 -24.60 18.02 -53.02
CA VAL A 147 -24.48 17.38 -54.34
C VAL A 147 -25.18 18.29 -55.34
N SER A 148 -24.38 18.97 -56.15
CA SER A 148 -24.83 19.72 -57.33
C SER A 148 -24.92 18.76 -58.52
N THR A 149 -26.13 18.67 -59.09
CA THR A 149 -26.43 17.99 -60.35
C THR A 149 -26.01 18.86 -61.53
N SER A 150 -25.34 18.29 -62.54
CA SER A 150 -25.30 18.84 -63.90
C SER A 150 -25.41 17.71 -64.92
N TRP A 151 -26.29 17.91 -65.91
CA TRP A 151 -26.63 16.97 -66.99
C TRP A 151 -25.81 17.23 -68.25
N THR A 152 -25.58 16.17 -69.02
CA THR A 152 -25.70 16.15 -70.49
C THR A 152 -26.40 14.86 -70.88
#